data_AF-A0A403QP48-F1
#
_entry.id   AF-A0A403QP48-F1
#
_cell.length_a   1.000
_cell.length_b   1.000
_cell.length_c   1.000
_cell.angle_alpha   90.00
_cell.angle_beta   90.00
_cell.angle_gamma   90.00
#
_symmetry.space_group_name_H-M   'P 1'
#
loop_
_entity.id
_entity.type
_entity.pdbx_description
1 polymer ?
#
loop_
_entity_poly.entity_id
_entity_poly.type
_entity_poly.pdbx_seq_one_letter_code
_entity_poly.pdbx_strand_id
1 'polypeptide(L)'
;GPVGPLKHLSKEALEAAAEPDDLSEWADMQFLLWDAQRRAGVTDEQITMAMVEKLAVNKKRKWPEPKDGEPRLHIKEQPVPVVPDEWTIQDAVKFCRETGREDAGSAMEAWNACRTAMLNGGKS
;
A
#
# COMPACT_ATOMS: atom_id res chain seq x y z
N GLY A 1 -21.28 -19.31 -4.21
CA GLY A 1 -19.91 -18.77 -4.34
C GLY A 1 -19.31 -18.50 -2.98
N PRO A 2 -18.01 -18.13 -2.90
CA PRO A 2 -17.23 -18.04 -1.66
C PRO A 2 -17.57 -16.86 -0.73
N VAL A 3 -18.30 -15.85 -1.22
CA VAL A 3 -18.50 -14.58 -0.53
C VAL A 3 -19.26 -14.71 0.80
N GLY A 4 -20.24 -15.61 0.89
CA GLY A 4 -21.03 -15.81 2.11
C GLY A 4 -20.15 -16.24 3.30
N PRO A 5 -19.44 -17.38 3.19
CA PRO A 5 -18.51 -17.84 4.22
C PRO A 5 -17.41 -16.82 4.56
N LEU A 6 -16.91 -16.06 3.58
CA LEU A 6 -15.90 -15.01 3.85
C LEU A 6 -16.46 -13.84 4.67
N LYS A 7 -17.72 -13.44 4.44
CA LYS A 7 -18.38 -12.44 5.29
C LYS A 7 -18.62 -12.96 6.71
N HIS A 8 -18.92 -14.24 6.84
CA HIS A 8 -19.07 -14.90 8.14
C HIS A 8 -17.74 -14.98 8.86
N LEU A 9 -16.66 -15.40 8.18
CA LEU A 9 -15.30 -15.46 8.73
C LEU A 9 -14.85 -14.13 9.36
N SER A 10 -15.29 -12.99 8.81
CA SER A 10 -14.97 -11.68 9.37
C SER A 10 -15.59 -11.43 10.75
N LYS A 11 -16.70 -12.10 11.08
CA LYS A 11 -17.35 -12.05 12.40
C LYS A 11 -16.68 -13.00 13.38
N GLU A 12 -16.46 -14.25 12.97
CA GLU A 12 -15.76 -15.25 13.79
C GLU A 12 -14.35 -14.79 14.16
N ALA A 13 -13.67 -14.05 13.28
CA ALA A 13 -12.37 -13.46 13.61
C ALA A 13 -12.44 -12.43 14.76
N LEU A 14 -13.57 -11.75 14.96
CA LEU A 14 -13.79 -10.84 16.10
C LEU A 14 -14.14 -11.62 17.38
N GLU A 15 -14.91 -12.71 17.25
CA GLU A 15 -15.28 -13.61 18.36
C GLU A 15 -14.01 -14.31 18.89
N ALA A 16 -13.22 -14.92 18.01
CA ALA A 16 -11.90 -15.48 18.34
C ALA A 16 -10.91 -14.47 18.95
N ALA A 17 -10.99 -13.19 18.55
CA ALA A 17 -10.14 -12.15 19.12
C ALA A 17 -10.58 -11.75 20.55
N ALA A 18 -11.87 -11.90 20.87
CA ALA A 18 -12.41 -11.65 22.21
C ALA A 18 -12.15 -12.84 23.16
N GLU A 19 -12.17 -14.07 22.64
CA GLU A 19 -12.01 -15.30 23.41
C GLU A 19 -10.89 -16.19 22.82
N PRO A 20 -9.61 -15.73 22.84
CA PRO A 20 -8.51 -16.44 22.16
C PRO A 20 -8.20 -17.83 22.75
N ASP A 21 -8.66 -18.10 23.97
CA ASP A 21 -8.51 -19.39 24.64
C ASP A 21 -9.62 -20.40 24.27
N ASP A 22 -10.68 -19.98 23.58
CA ASP A 22 -11.72 -20.88 23.08
C ASP A 22 -11.33 -21.48 21.72
N LEU A 23 -10.99 -22.77 21.72
CA LEU A 23 -10.65 -23.52 20.51
C LEU A 23 -11.82 -23.65 19.51
N SER A 24 -13.07 -23.48 19.93
CA SER A 24 -14.25 -23.48 19.04
C SER A 24 -14.12 -22.40 17.97
N GLU A 25 -13.79 -21.19 18.40
CA GLU A 25 -13.71 -20.00 17.57
C GLU A 25 -12.62 -20.12 16.49
N TRP A 26 -11.50 -20.76 16.85
CA TRP A 26 -10.44 -21.11 15.89
C TRP A 26 -10.92 -22.14 14.86
N ALA A 27 -11.72 -23.13 15.28
CA ALA A 27 -12.28 -24.13 14.39
C ALA A 27 -13.30 -23.52 13.40
N ASP A 28 -14.13 -22.58 13.85
CA ASP A 28 -15.09 -21.88 13.00
C ASP A 28 -14.38 -21.07 11.90
N MET A 29 -13.29 -20.37 12.24
CA MET A 29 -12.45 -19.72 11.23
C MET A 29 -11.94 -20.72 10.17
N GLN A 30 -11.46 -21.89 10.61
CA GLN A 30 -10.89 -22.89 9.70
C GLN A 30 -11.96 -23.53 8.79
N PHE A 31 -13.14 -23.83 9.33
CA PHE A 31 -14.25 -24.40 8.55
C PHE A 31 -14.80 -23.40 7.52
N LEU A 32 -14.94 -22.13 7.89
CA LEU A 32 -15.43 -21.09 6.98
C LEU A 32 -14.43 -20.81 5.85
N LEU A 33 -13.13 -20.82 6.15
CA LEU A 33 -12.10 -20.68 5.12
C LEU A 33 -12.13 -21.86 4.13
N TRP A 34 -12.23 -23.11 4.63
CA TRP A 34 -12.34 -24.29 3.76
C TRP A 34 -13.64 -24.30 2.95
N ASP A 35 -14.77 -23.90 3.53
CA ASP A 35 -16.03 -23.78 2.79
C ASP A 35 -15.92 -22.72 1.67
N ALA A 36 -15.30 -21.57 1.95
CA ALA A 36 -15.04 -20.56 0.93
C ALA A 36 -14.16 -21.10 -0.21
N GLN A 37 -13.04 -21.76 0.12
CA GLN A 37 -12.12 -22.34 -0.87
C GLN A 37 -12.82 -23.36 -1.78
N ARG A 38 -13.55 -24.31 -1.19
CA ARG A 38 -14.33 -25.31 -1.94
C ARG A 38 -15.36 -24.67 -2.87
N ARG A 39 -16.10 -23.67 -2.39
CA ARG A 39 -17.09 -22.93 -3.21
C ARG A 39 -16.48 -22.04 -4.29
N ALA A 40 -15.19 -21.75 -4.20
CA ALA A 40 -14.42 -21.06 -5.23
C ALA A 40 -13.72 -22.03 -6.21
N GLY A 41 -13.75 -23.33 -5.96
CA GLY A 41 -12.99 -24.32 -6.72
C GLY A 41 -11.48 -24.25 -6.48
N VAL A 42 -11.04 -23.66 -5.36
CA VAL A 42 -9.63 -23.60 -4.97
C VAL A 42 -9.22 -24.93 -4.34
N THR A 43 -8.19 -25.56 -4.89
CA THR A 43 -7.65 -26.82 -4.36
C THR A 43 -6.63 -26.58 -3.25
N ASP A 44 -6.40 -27.61 -2.43
CA ASP A 44 -5.39 -27.59 -1.37
C ASP A 44 -3.99 -27.31 -1.91
N GLU A 45 -3.66 -27.86 -3.09
CA GLU A 45 -2.38 -27.62 -3.76
C GLU A 45 -2.24 -26.14 -4.17
N GLN A 46 -3.28 -25.56 -4.77
CA GLN A 46 -3.28 -24.15 -5.20
C GLN A 46 -3.10 -23.20 -4.03
N ILE A 47 -3.85 -23.40 -2.93
CA ILE A 47 -3.71 -22.52 -1.76
C ILE A 47 -2.36 -22.74 -1.07
N THR A 48 -1.87 -23.98 -0.97
CA THR A 48 -0.57 -24.26 -0.35
C THR A 48 0.56 -23.57 -1.12
N MET A 49 0.56 -23.67 -2.46
CA MET A 49 1.55 -22.96 -3.29
C MET A 49 1.47 -21.44 -3.09
N ALA A 50 0.25 -20.88 -3.13
CA ALA A 50 0.04 -19.45 -2.90
C ALA A 50 0.51 -18.99 -1.51
N MET A 51 0.34 -19.83 -0.47
CA MET A 51 0.84 -19.55 0.88
C MET A 51 2.38 -19.51 0.92
N VAL A 52 3.05 -20.44 0.25
CA VAL A 52 4.53 -20.48 0.18
C VAL A 52 5.07 -19.24 -0.53
N GLU A 53 4.52 -18.90 -1.70
CA GLU A 53 4.92 -17.71 -2.46
C GLU A 53 4.66 -16.42 -1.66
N LYS A 54 3.49 -16.34 -1.01
CA LYS A 54 3.12 -15.18 -0.19
C LYS A 54 4.03 -15.03 1.02
N LEU A 55 4.42 -16.13 1.66
CA LEU A 55 5.37 -16.12 2.77
C LEU A 55 6.74 -15.59 2.32
N ALA A 56 7.23 -16.00 1.15
CA ALA A 56 8.48 -15.49 0.59
C ALA A 56 8.45 -13.98 0.34
N VAL A 57 7.31 -13.45 -0.15
CA VAL A 57 7.10 -11.99 -0.29
C VAL A 57 7.06 -11.29 1.08
N ASN A 58 6.32 -11.85 2.04
CA ASN A 58 6.14 -11.25 3.37
C ASN A 58 7.46 -11.16 4.15
N LYS A 59 8.35 -12.16 4.02
CA LYS A 59 9.69 -12.18 4.63
C LYS A 59 10.60 -11.04 4.14
N LYS A 60 10.35 -10.50 2.94
CA LYS A 60 11.13 -9.38 2.37
C LYS A 60 10.58 -8.00 2.77
N ARG A 61 9.45 -7.93 3.47
CA ARG A 61 8.83 -6.66 3.88
C ARG A 61 9.43 -6.14 5.17
N LYS A 62 9.37 -4.82 5.34
CA LYS A 62 9.64 -4.16 6.62
C LYS A 62 8.36 -4.10 7.45
N TRP A 63 8.48 -4.42 8.74
CA TRP A 63 7.38 -4.48 9.69
C TRP A 63 7.71 -3.60 10.90
N PRO A 64 6.71 -2.89 11.47
CA PRO A 64 6.91 -2.14 12.70
C PRO A 64 7.01 -3.08 13.92
N GLU A 65 7.48 -2.55 15.05
CA GLU A 65 7.49 -3.28 16.32
C GLU A 65 6.10 -3.79 16.71
N PRO A 66 6.00 -4.97 17.36
CA PRO A 66 4.72 -5.57 17.67
C PRO A 66 4.06 -4.78 18.80
N LYS A 67 2.75 -4.62 18.71
CA LYS A 67 1.93 -4.06 19.77
C LYS A 67 0.84 -5.07 20.09
N ASP A 68 0.68 -5.37 21.36
CA ASP A 68 -0.32 -6.34 21.80
C ASP A 68 -1.73 -5.86 21.44
N GLY A 69 -2.56 -6.80 20.99
CA GLY A 69 -3.94 -6.53 20.53
C GLY A 69 -4.09 -5.74 19.22
N GLU A 70 -3.02 -5.22 18.61
CA GLU A 70 -3.10 -4.33 17.44
C GLU A 70 -2.69 -5.00 16.12
N PRO A 71 -3.43 -4.75 15.01
CA PRO A 71 -3.02 -5.22 13.69
C PRO A 71 -1.67 -4.65 13.26
N ARG A 72 -0.77 -5.55 12.84
CA ARG A 72 0.53 -5.16 12.30
C ARG A 72 0.48 -5.05 10.77
N LEU A 73 0.66 -3.84 10.24
CA LEU A 73 0.73 -3.59 8.80
C LEU A 73 2.18 -3.41 8.33
N HIS A 74 2.48 -3.86 7.10
CA HIS A 74 3.80 -3.66 6.49
C HIS A 74 3.99 -2.20 6.09
N ILE A 75 5.23 -1.72 6.19
CA ILE A 75 5.61 -0.37 5.75
C ILE A 75 5.64 -0.38 4.21
N LYS A 76 4.79 0.43 3.58
CA LYS A 76 4.87 0.72 2.15
C LYS A 76 5.94 1.79 1.97
N GLU A 77 6.93 1.54 1.11
CA GLU A 77 7.82 2.62 0.67
C GLU A 77 6.96 3.66 -0.03
N GLN A 78 6.99 4.91 0.46
CA GLN A 78 6.37 5.99 -0.27
C GLN A 78 7.10 6.11 -1.62
N PRO A 79 6.38 6.23 -2.75
CA PRO A 79 7.04 6.54 -4.01
C PRO A 79 7.84 7.82 -3.80
N VAL A 80 9.11 7.78 -4.22
CA VAL A 80 10.00 8.94 -4.15
C VAL A 80 9.28 10.11 -4.86
N PRO A 81 9.19 11.31 -4.26
CA PRO A 81 8.62 12.45 -4.93
C PRO A 81 9.28 12.59 -6.30
N VAL A 82 8.48 12.54 -7.38
CA VAL A 82 9.00 12.80 -8.72
C VAL A 82 9.30 14.28 -8.79
N VAL A 83 10.57 14.63 -8.65
CA VAL A 83 11.04 16.00 -8.78
C VAL A 83 11.27 16.26 -10.27
N PRO A 84 10.58 17.24 -10.89
CA PRO A 84 10.83 17.61 -12.27
C PRO A 84 12.26 18.11 -12.49
N ASP A 85 12.74 18.09 -13.73
CA ASP A 85 14.06 18.62 -14.06
C ASP A 85 14.15 20.14 -13.86
N GLU A 86 15.37 20.61 -13.64
CA GLU A 86 15.68 22.03 -13.56
C GLU A 86 15.41 22.69 -14.92
N TRP A 87 14.74 23.84 -14.92
CA TRP A 87 14.54 24.59 -16.16
C TRP A 87 15.78 25.39 -16.50
N THR A 88 16.16 25.31 -17.77
CA THR A 88 17.07 26.25 -18.40
C THR A 88 16.31 27.51 -18.83
N ILE A 89 17.06 28.55 -19.21
CA ILE A 89 16.45 29.76 -19.77
C ILE A 89 15.69 29.45 -21.08
N GLN A 90 16.09 28.42 -21.83
CA GLN A 90 15.41 28.01 -23.06
C GLN A 90 14.04 27.39 -22.78
N ASP A 91 13.94 26.59 -21.72
CA ASP A 91 12.68 26.00 -21.27
C ASP A 91 11.70 27.09 -20.83
N ALA A 92 12.19 28.06 -20.06
CA ALA A 92 11.39 29.18 -19.61
C ALA A 92 10.95 30.10 -20.77
N VAL A 93 11.82 30.34 -21.77
CA VAL A 93 11.45 31.10 -22.98
C VAL A 93 10.36 30.38 -23.77
N LYS A 94 10.47 29.05 -23.92
CA LYS A 94 9.44 28.24 -24.58
C LYS A 94 8.12 28.35 -23.85
N PHE A 95 8.13 28.18 -22.52
CA PHE A 95 6.95 28.32 -21.67
C PHE A 95 6.30 29.70 -21.84
N CYS A 96 7.08 30.77 -21.75
CA CYS A 96 6.59 32.14 -21.87
C CYS A 96 5.90 32.41 -23.23
N ARG A 97 6.44 31.86 -24.33
CA ARG A 97 5.81 31.93 -25.65
C ARG A 97 4.47 31.19 -25.71
N GLU A 98 4.36 30.05 -25.05
CA GLU A 98 3.14 29.24 -25.03
C GLU A 98 2.05 29.83 -24.13
N THR A 99 2.42 30.47 -23.01
CA THR A 99 1.47 31.01 -22.04
C THR A 99 1.25 32.52 -22.11
N GLY A 100 1.99 33.22 -22.97
CA GLY A 100 1.97 34.68 -23.05
C GLY A 100 2.58 35.40 -21.84
N ARG A 101 3.49 34.74 -21.10
CA ARG A 101 4.25 35.41 -20.03
C ARG A 101 5.40 36.21 -20.63
N GLU A 102 5.68 37.38 -20.08
CA GLU A 102 6.67 38.31 -20.65
C GLU A 102 8.11 38.08 -20.12
N ASP A 103 8.26 37.52 -18.91
CA ASP A 103 9.55 37.37 -18.25
C ASP A 103 9.92 35.89 -18.02
N ALA A 104 10.80 35.38 -18.87
CA ALA A 104 11.35 34.03 -18.77
C ALA A 104 12.32 33.85 -17.59
N GLY A 105 13.02 34.91 -17.15
CA GLY A 105 13.93 34.84 -16.01
C GLY A 105 13.16 34.54 -14.73
N SER A 106 12.15 35.37 -14.44
CA SER A 106 11.27 35.17 -13.27
C SER A 106 10.54 33.83 -13.30
N ALA A 107 10.12 33.36 -14.48
CA ALA A 107 9.47 32.04 -14.62
C ALA A 107 10.44 30.88 -14.32
N MET A 108 11.69 30.97 -14.77
CA MET A 108 12.74 29.98 -14.49
C MET A 108 13.09 29.94 -12.99
N GLU A 109 13.30 31.10 -12.38
CA GLU A 109 13.61 31.20 -10.94
C GLU A 109 12.49 30.61 -10.09
N ALA A 110 11.23 30.94 -10.39
CA ALA A 110 10.08 30.39 -9.69
C ALA A 110 9.98 28.85 -9.82
N TRP A 111 10.22 28.31 -11.02
CA TRP A 111 10.23 26.86 -11.24
C TRP A 111 11.36 26.17 -10.46
N ASN A 112 12.58 26.69 -10.56
CA ASN A 112 13.74 26.10 -9.90
C ASN A 112 13.67 26.24 -8.36
N ALA A 113 13.04 27.30 -7.85
CA ALA A 113 12.74 27.45 -6.43
C ALA A 113 11.72 26.40 -5.94
N CYS A 114 10.63 26.19 -6.69
CA CYS A 114 9.63 25.16 -6.38
C CYS A 114 10.26 23.75 -6.41
N ARG A 115 11.07 23.47 -7.43
CA ARG A 115 11.85 22.22 -7.54
C ARG A 115 12.76 22.00 -6.33
N THR A 116 13.48 23.04 -5.91
CA THR A 116 14.38 22.98 -4.75
C THR A 116 13.62 22.69 -3.46
N ALA A 117 12.44 23.29 -3.27
CA ALA A 117 11.58 22.97 -2.13
C ALA A 117 11.11 21.51 -2.14
N MET A 118 10.80 20.94 -3.32
CA MET A 118 10.45 19.52 -3.46
C MET A 118 11.61 18.59 -3.09
N LEU A 119 12.85 18.94 -3.47
CA LEU A 119 14.05 18.19 -3.09
C LEU A 119 14.33 18.23 -1.57
N ASN A 120 14.04 19.36 -0.93
CA ASN A 120 14.26 19.56 0.51
C ASN A 120 13.09 19.07 1.38
N GLY A 121 12.10 18.41 0.78
CA GLY A 121 10.93 17.87 1.50
C GLY A 121 10.01 18.95 2.08
N GLY A 122 9.92 20.12 1.44
CA GLY A 122 9.01 21.21 1.84
C GLY A 122 9.34 21.88 3.17
N LYS A 123 10.58 21.75 3.66
CA LYS A 123 11.05 22.49 4.84
C LYS A 123 11.31 23.95 4.45
N SER A 124 10.30 24.79 4.68
CA SER A 124 10.44 26.26 4.78
C SER A 124 10.87 26.67 6.18
#